data_AF-A0A7C3ISY9-F1
#
_entry.id   AF-A0A7C3ISY9-F1
#
_cell.length_a   1.000
_cell.length_b   1.000
_cell.length_c   1.000
_cell.angle_alpha   90.00
_cell.angle_beta   90.00
_cell.angle_gamma   90.00
#
_symmetry.space_group_name_H-M   'P 1'
#
loop_
_entity.id
_entity.type
_entity.pdbx_description
1 polymer ?
#
loop_
_entity_poly.entity_id
_entity_poly.type
_entity_poly.pdbx_seq_one_letter_code
_entity_poly.pdbx_strand_id
1 'polypeptide(L)'
;MGTVIGTRQARTQAERLFEKYLAAAGYRDWDFEPDIPGQSRHPDYRVRFAGAELLFEVKELHEKRPWPDQVAAVDPYQSLRQEIEEGRRKFKGLKGWSCSLVVHNVGDWTASLDPLHVFGAMLGDVGFTMAFDLRKGRLVHGSERPAFLDRGKMIRPKKAEAQNRTISSIIVLQHFLARDTDHLRAVMAQVRAEEMRRGIQATRMQRAVACVARSISTSHKDRRVPRVIVVENPFARTPLPRSMFVGPFDERWALESNRPLRVWAGPSILDIEHAEREAYPESSGES
;
A
#
# COMPACT_ATOMS: atom_id res chain seq x y z
N MET A 1 0.18 27.82 -41.75
CA MET A 1 -0.53 27.18 -40.64
C MET A 1 0.50 26.43 -39.83
N GLY A 2 0.84 26.93 -38.64
CA GLY A 2 1.90 26.35 -37.80
C GLY A 2 1.38 25.11 -37.07
N THR A 3 1.96 23.96 -37.36
CA THR A 3 1.76 22.73 -36.60
C THR A 3 2.41 22.91 -35.24
N VAL A 4 1.62 23.12 -34.19
CA VAL A 4 2.09 23.04 -32.81
C VAL A 4 2.36 21.56 -32.52
N ILE A 5 3.61 21.16 -32.63
CA ILE A 5 4.08 19.86 -32.13
C ILE A 5 4.03 19.97 -30.61
N GLY A 6 2.92 19.52 -30.01
CA GLY A 6 2.82 19.39 -28.56
C GLY A 6 3.92 18.44 -28.09
N THR A 7 4.86 18.96 -27.31
CA THR A 7 5.89 18.18 -26.63
C THR A 7 5.19 17.19 -25.69
N ARG A 8 5.22 15.91 -26.04
CA ARG A 8 4.71 14.83 -25.19
C ARG A 8 5.47 14.88 -23.86
N GLN A 9 4.77 15.16 -22.76
CA GLN A 9 5.39 15.27 -21.44
C GLN A 9 6.12 13.96 -21.11
N ALA A 10 7.36 14.08 -20.65
CA ALA A 10 8.17 12.92 -20.29
C ALA A 10 7.52 12.17 -19.12
N ARG A 11 7.44 10.84 -19.22
CA ARG A 11 6.88 9.99 -18.17
C ARG A 11 7.66 10.10 -16.86
N THR A 12 6.96 10.18 -15.74
CA THR A 12 7.54 10.11 -14.39
C THR A 12 8.07 8.70 -14.08
N GLN A 13 8.79 8.53 -12.97
CA GLN A 13 9.27 7.22 -12.55
C GLN A 13 8.10 6.30 -12.16
N ALA A 14 7.10 6.81 -11.45
CA ALA A 14 5.90 6.08 -11.07
C ALA A 14 5.07 5.66 -12.28
N GLU A 15 4.91 6.55 -13.26
CA GLU A 15 4.22 6.25 -14.51
C GLU A 15 4.91 5.12 -15.27
N ARG A 16 6.23 5.22 -15.47
CA ARG A 16 7.01 4.14 -16.11
C ARG A 16 6.90 2.82 -15.35
N LEU A 17 6.90 2.87 -14.02
CA LEU A 17 6.74 1.68 -13.18
C LEU A 17 5.34 1.10 -13.29
N PHE A 18 4.31 1.95 -13.41
CA PHE A 18 2.93 1.52 -13.56
C PHE A 18 2.71 0.89 -14.93
N GLU A 19 3.19 1.50 -16.02
CA GLU A 19 3.18 0.92 -17.37
C GLU A 19 3.91 -0.43 -17.40
N LYS A 20 5.08 -0.53 -16.76
CA LYS A 20 5.84 -1.79 -16.64
C LYS A 20 5.04 -2.86 -15.88
N TYR A 21 4.36 -2.48 -14.80
CA TYR A 21 3.49 -3.38 -14.05
C TYR A 21 2.29 -3.82 -14.91
N LEU A 22 1.60 -2.90 -15.58
CA LEU A 22 0.47 -3.21 -16.45
C LEU A 22 0.87 -4.22 -17.53
N ALA A 23 1.99 -3.98 -18.21
CA ALA A 23 2.53 -4.88 -19.22
C ALA A 23 2.88 -6.26 -18.64
N ALA A 24 3.59 -6.31 -17.51
CA ALA A 24 4.00 -7.55 -16.86
C ALA A 24 2.81 -8.38 -16.34
N ALA A 25 1.76 -7.72 -15.88
CA ALA A 25 0.54 -8.35 -15.39
C ALA A 25 -0.48 -8.64 -16.52
N GLY A 26 -0.15 -8.38 -17.78
CA GLY A 26 -0.96 -8.73 -18.94
C GLY A 26 -2.09 -7.74 -19.27
N TYR A 27 -2.13 -6.57 -18.64
CA TYR A 27 -3.07 -5.51 -19.01
C TYR A 27 -2.56 -4.81 -20.27
N ARG A 28 -3.20 -5.11 -21.41
CA ARG A 28 -2.80 -4.60 -22.73
C ARG A 28 -3.68 -3.48 -23.27
N ASP A 29 -4.90 -3.36 -22.77
CA ASP A 29 -5.87 -2.37 -23.23
C ASP A 29 -5.89 -1.19 -22.25
N TRP A 30 -5.00 -0.23 -22.49
CA TRP A 30 -4.94 1.01 -21.74
C TRP A 30 -4.43 2.15 -22.62
N ASP A 31 -4.83 3.36 -22.26
CA ASP A 31 -4.33 4.60 -22.86
C ASP A 31 -3.92 5.60 -21.77
N PHE A 32 -2.89 6.39 -22.10
CA PHE A 32 -2.39 7.47 -21.27
C PHE A 32 -3.07 8.78 -21.67
N GLU A 33 -3.43 9.59 -20.68
CA GLU A 33 -4.21 10.83 -20.83
C GLU A 33 -5.44 10.64 -21.73
N PRO A 34 -6.37 9.73 -21.36
CA PRO A 34 -7.63 9.55 -22.07
C PRO A 34 -8.38 10.86 -22.30
N ASP A 35 -8.92 11.01 -23.51
CA ASP A 35 -10.09 11.86 -23.73
C ASP A 35 -11.33 11.14 -23.21
N ILE A 36 -12.01 11.78 -22.26
CA ILE A 36 -13.26 11.29 -21.68
C ILE A 36 -14.39 12.20 -22.17
N PRO A 37 -15.34 11.70 -22.99
CA PRO A 37 -16.41 12.50 -23.55
C PRO A 37 -17.19 13.29 -22.48
N GLY A 38 -17.35 14.59 -22.69
CA GLY A 38 -18.07 15.48 -21.79
C GLY A 38 -17.35 15.78 -20.47
N GLN A 39 -16.07 15.40 -20.32
CA GLN A 39 -15.26 15.69 -19.14
C GLN A 39 -14.05 16.53 -19.52
N SER A 40 -13.73 17.52 -18.69
CA SER A 40 -12.51 18.34 -18.82
C SER A 40 -11.34 17.83 -17.96
N ARG A 41 -11.51 16.66 -17.33
CA ARG A 41 -10.52 16.05 -16.46
C ARG A 41 -9.85 14.91 -17.21
N HIS A 42 -8.53 14.92 -17.21
CA HIS A 42 -7.69 13.93 -17.86
C HIS A 42 -6.93 13.17 -16.78
N PRO A 43 -7.49 12.08 -16.23
CA PRO A 43 -6.70 11.19 -15.38
C PRO A 43 -5.52 10.64 -16.19
N ASP A 44 -4.43 10.27 -15.53
CA ASP A 44 -3.21 9.90 -16.25
C ASP A 44 -3.39 8.62 -17.08
N TYR A 45 -4.23 7.67 -16.65
CA TYR A 45 -4.51 6.44 -17.39
C TYR A 45 -5.98 6.05 -17.37
N ARG A 46 -6.40 5.41 -18.46
CA ARG A 46 -7.59 4.55 -18.52
C ARG A 46 -7.15 3.13 -18.86
N VAL A 47 -7.62 2.16 -18.08
CA VAL A 47 -7.46 0.72 -18.36
C VAL A 47 -8.84 0.12 -18.61
N ARG A 48 -9.00 -0.61 -19.71
CA ARG A 48 -10.22 -1.37 -20.00
C ARG A 48 -10.04 -2.79 -19.53
N PHE A 49 -10.88 -3.21 -18.59
CA PHE A 49 -10.77 -4.53 -17.97
C PHE A 49 -12.15 -5.10 -17.65
N ALA A 50 -12.40 -6.34 -18.07
CA ALA A 50 -13.66 -7.05 -17.85
C ALA A 50 -14.91 -6.23 -18.27
N GLY A 51 -14.82 -5.50 -19.38
CA GLY A 51 -15.90 -4.65 -19.90
C GLY A 51 -16.11 -3.32 -19.17
N ALA A 52 -15.26 -2.97 -18.20
CA ALA A 52 -15.29 -1.70 -17.49
C ALA A 52 -14.12 -0.79 -17.87
N GLU A 53 -14.37 0.53 -17.89
CA GLU A 53 -13.32 1.55 -17.95
C GLU A 53 -12.91 1.97 -16.53
N LEU A 54 -11.64 1.80 -16.22
CA LEU A 54 -11.05 2.07 -14.91
C LEU A 54 -10.04 3.22 -15.07
N LEU A 55 -10.17 4.26 -14.23
CA LEU A 55 -9.38 5.48 -14.35
C LEU A 55 -8.34 5.55 -13.22
N PHE A 56 -7.12 5.92 -13.56
CA PHE A 56 -6.00 5.97 -12.63
C PHE A 56 -5.29 7.32 -12.72
N GLU A 57 -4.99 7.89 -11.56
CA GLU A 57 -4.05 9.00 -11.39
C GLU A 57 -2.81 8.44 -10.71
N VAL A 58 -1.63 8.75 -11.21
CA VAL A 58 -0.35 8.24 -10.73
C VAL A 58 0.44 9.36 -10.06
N LYS A 59 0.81 9.17 -8.80
CA LYS A 59 1.52 10.17 -7.98
C LYS A 59 2.83 9.63 -7.40
N GLU A 60 3.78 10.52 -7.26
CA GLU A 60 5.07 10.27 -6.62
C GLU A 60 5.13 10.93 -5.25
N LEU A 61 5.63 10.22 -4.25
CA LEU A 61 5.99 10.79 -2.96
C LEU A 61 7.49 11.06 -2.97
N HIS A 62 7.88 12.33 -3.02
CA HIS A 62 9.27 12.76 -2.97
C HIS A 62 9.67 13.21 -1.58
N GLU A 63 10.99 13.18 -1.32
CA GLU A 63 11.57 13.79 -0.14
C GLU A 63 11.19 15.28 -0.09
N LYS A 64 10.36 15.64 0.90
CA LYS A 64 9.94 17.03 1.13
C LYS A 64 10.76 17.72 2.22
N ARG A 65 11.56 16.96 2.98
CA ARG A 65 12.35 17.43 4.11
C ARG A 65 13.62 16.62 4.23
N PRO A 66 14.76 17.27 4.54
CA PRO A 66 15.99 16.54 4.83
C PRO A 66 15.77 15.59 6.02
N TRP A 67 16.54 14.51 6.03
CA TRP A 67 16.62 13.63 7.19
C TRP A 67 16.99 14.45 8.44
N PRO A 68 16.31 14.28 9.58
CA PRO A 68 16.54 15.11 10.74
C PRO A 68 17.82 14.67 11.46
N ASP A 69 18.61 15.64 11.91
CA ASP A 69 19.81 15.39 12.74
C ASP A 69 19.47 14.94 14.17
N GLN A 70 18.19 15.04 14.58
CA GLN A 70 17.68 14.71 15.90
C GLN A 70 16.31 13.99 15.82
N VAL A 71 15.87 13.39 16.93
CA VAL A 71 14.54 12.73 17.00
C VAL A 71 13.44 13.75 16.72
N ALA A 72 12.70 13.56 15.62
CA ALA A 72 11.60 14.41 15.21
C ALA A 72 10.26 13.67 15.29
N ALA A 73 9.21 14.36 15.74
CA ALA A 73 7.85 13.87 15.58
C ALA A 73 7.46 13.97 14.10
N VAL A 74 7.24 12.82 13.46
CA VAL A 74 6.92 12.72 12.04
C VAL A 74 5.46 12.31 11.88
N ASP A 75 4.73 12.98 10.98
CA ASP A 75 3.38 12.55 10.57
C ASP A 75 3.51 11.62 9.35
N PRO A 76 3.35 10.29 9.51
CA PRO A 76 3.59 9.35 8.43
C PRO A 76 2.52 9.38 7.34
N TYR A 77 1.44 10.13 7.55
CA TYR A 77 0.30 10.22 6.65
C TYR A 77 0.35 11.45 5.75
N GLN A 78 1.16 12.46 6.10
CA GLN A 78 1.06 13.80 5.52
C GLN A 78 1.14 13.80 3.99
N SER A 79 2.16 13.16 3.43
CA SER A 79 2.36 13.14 1.97
C SER A 79 1.27 12.38 1.24
N LEU A 80 0.90 11.20 1.72
CA LEU A 80 -0.21 10.44 1.13
C LEU A 80 -1.54 11.20 1.20
N ARG A 81 -1.80 11.90 2.32
CA ARG A 81 -3.00 12.74 2.49
C ARG A 81 -3.06 13.91 1.51
N GLN A 82 -1.92 14.48 1.14
CA GLN A 82 -1.85 15.53 0.11
C GLN A 82 -2.23 14.94 -1.25
N GLU A 83 -1.63 13.81 -1.64
CA GLU A 83 -1.95 13.14 -2.91
C GLU A 83 -3.42 12.68 -2.98
N ILE A 84 -4.01 12.20 -1.88
CA ILE A 84 -5.44 11.86 -1.83
C ILE A 84 -6.30 13.09 -2.15
N GLU A 85 -5.96 14.27 -1.62
CA GLU A 85 -6.73 15.48 -1.91
C GLU A 85 -6.53 15.98 -3.35
N GLU A 86 -5.31 15.88 -3.89
CA GLU A 86 -5.06 16.17 -5.29
C GLU A 86 -5.84 15.23 -6.21
N GLY A 87 -5.75 13.92 -5.97
CA GLY A 87 -6.54 12.91 -6.69
C GLY A 87 -8.04 13.17 -6.59
N ARG A 88 -8.55 13.57 -5.41
CA ARG A 88 -9.97 13.94 -5.24
C ARG A 88 -10.35 15.11 -6.14
N ARG A 89 -9.50 16.13 -6.25
CA ARG A 89 -9.74 17.29 -7.13
C ARG A 89 -9.68 16.88 -8.60
N LYS A 90 -8.72 16.03 -8.99
CA LYS A 90 -8.57 15.53 -10.36
C LYS A 90 -9.79 14.70 -10.78
N PHE A 91 -10.28 13.80 -9.93
CA PHE A 91 -11.46 12.99 -10.20
C PHE A 91 -12.80 13.74 -10.02
N LYS A 92 -12.78 15.05 -9.74
CA LYS A 92 -14.01 15.85 -9.62
C LYS A 92 -14.72 15.92 -10.97
N GLY A 93 -15.85 15.23 -11.08
CA GLY A 93 -16.65 15.10 -12.30
C GLY A 93 -16.77 13.66 -12.80
N LEU A 94 -15.81 12.81 -12.42
CA LEU A 94 -15.69 11.42 -12.88
C LEU A 94 -16.42 10.43 -11.95
N LYS A 95 -17.60 10.81 -11.44
CA LYS A 95 -18.32 10.02 -10.43
C LYS A 95 -18.95 8.72 -10.96
N GLY A 96 -19.01 8.55 -12.28
CA GLY A 96 -19.54 7.34 -12.93
C GLY A 96 -18.52 6.21 -13.09
N TRP A 97 -17.23 6.50 -12.90
CA TRP A 97 -16.13 5.57 -13.14
C TRP A 97 -15.54 5.06 -11.82
N SER A 98 -14.84 3.93 -11.89
CA SER A 98 -13.92 3.51 -10.82
C SER A 98 -12.63 4.30 -10.96
N CYS A 99 -12.38 5.21 -10.02
CA CYS A 99 -11.22 6.10 -10.05
C CYS A 99 -10.25 5.73 -8.92
N SER A 100 -9.04 5.31 -9.24
CA SER A 100 -8.07 4.89 -8.23
C SER A 100 -6.82 5.76 -8.25
N LEU A 101 -6.31 6.07 -7.06
CA LEU A 101 -5.04 6.80 -6.92
C LEU A 101 -3.91 5.78 -6.79
N VAL A 102 -2.96 5.79 -7.71
CA VAL A 102 -1.73 5.01 -7.66
C VAL A 102 -0.64 5.89 -7.06
N VAL A 103 0.05 5.40 -6.03
CA VAL A 103 1.14 6.13 -5.36
C VAL A 103 2.42 5.30 -5.37
N HIS A 104 3.54 5.95 -5.66
CA HIS A 104 4.87 5.36 -5.57
C HIS A 104 5.77 6.26 -4.72
N ASN A 105 6.48 5.68 -3.74
CA ASN A 105 7.44 6.43 -2.94
C ASN A 105 8.81 6.45 -3.64
N VAL A 106 9.27 7.65 -4.01
CA VAL A 106 10.55 7.90 -4.70
C VAL A 106 11.65 8.34 -3.71
N GLY A 107 11.30 8.66 -2.47
CA GLY A 107 12.28 9.07 -1.46
C GLY A 107 11.72 9.80 -0.24
N ASP A 108 10.40 9.88 -0.09
CA ASP A 108 9.80 10.42 1.12
C ASP A 108 9.99 9.45 2.29
N TRP A 109 11.03 9.69 3.09
CA TRP A 109 11.36 8.88 4.26
C TRP A 109 10.32 8.99 5.38
N THR A 110 9.45 10.02 5.34
CA THR A 110 8.39 10.18 6.34
C THR A 110 7.17 9.34 6.02
N ALA A 111 6.92 9.04 4.75
CA ALA A 111 5.70 8.38 4.31
C ALA A 111 5.76 6.86 4.58
N SER A 112 4.81 6.35 5.37
CA SER A 112 4.57 4.91 5.47
C SER A 112 3.42 4.49 4.56
N LEU A 113 3.69 3.51 3.69
CA LEU A 113 2.73 3.00 2.70
C LEU A 113 2.32 1.54 2.97
N ASP A 114 2.56 1.02 4.17
CA ASP A 114 1.93 -0.24 4.56
C ASP A 114 0.39 -0.07 4.67
N PRO A 115 -0.39 -1.15 4.54
CA PRO A 115 -1.84 -1.09 4.49
C PRO A 115 -2.49 -0.34 5.65
N LEU A 116 -1.96 -0.49 6.87
CA LEU A 116 -2.51 0.15 8.05
C LEU A 116 -2.33 1.67 8.00
N HIS A 117 -1.17 2.15 7.55
CA HIS A 117 -0.93 3.58 7.37
C HIS A 117 -1.69 4.17 6.18
N VAL A 118 -1.90 3.40 5.11
CA VAL A 118 -2.78 3.82 4.01
C VAL A 118 -4.23 3.97 4.50
N PHE A 119 -4.75 3.02 5.27
CA PHE A 119 -6.03 3.21 5.96
C PHE A 119 -6.00 4.40 6.91
N GLY A 120 -4.88 4.65 7.59
CA GLY A 120 -4.70 5.82 8.44
C GLY A 120 -4.82 7.15 7.70
N ALA A 121 -4.26 7.23 6.50
CA ALA A 121 -4.41 8.38 5.62
C ALA A 121 -5.86 8.54 5.12
N MET A 122 -6.54 7.42 4.84
CA MET A 122 -7.91 7.41 4.32
C MET A 122 -8.95 7.71 5.40
N LEU A 123 -8.87 7.07 6.57
CA LEU A 123 -9.95 6.97 7.55
C LEU A 123 -9.69 7.80 8.82
N GLY A 124 -8.42 8.05 9.15
CA GLY A 124 -8.03 8.81 10.34
C GLY A 124 -6.78 8.23 10.98
N ASP A 125 -6.08 8.97 11.84
CA ASP A 125 -4.83 8.47 12.44
C ASP A 125 -5.05 7.14 13.16
N VAL A 126 -4.13 6.19 12.97
CA VAL A 126 -4.15 4.92 13.70
C VAL A 126 -3.95 5.20 15.19
N GLY A 127 -4.84 4.69 16.02
CA GLY A 127 -4.75 4.84 17.46
C GLY A 127 -5.71 3.92 18.20
N PHE A 128 -6.05 4.30 19.42
CA PHE A 128 -7.03 3.60 20.25
C PHE A 128 -8.02 4.60 20.82
N THR A 129 -9.24 4.12 21.08
CA THR A 129 -10.26 4.81 21.86
C THR A 129 -10.46 4.12 23.19
N MET A 130 -10.85 4.87 24.21
CA MET A 130 -11.14 4.36 25.55
C MET A 130 -12.45 4.95 26.04
N ALA A 131 -13.26 4.15 26.73
CA ALA A 131 -14.48 4.66 27.36
C ALA A 131 -14.13 5.49 28.60
N PHE A 132 -14.84 6.61 28.78
CA PHE A 132 -14.71 7.49 29.94
C PHE A 132 -15.98 7.42 30.79
N ASP A 133 -15.86 7.02 32.06
CA ASP A 133 -16.96 7.03 33.02
C ASP A 133 -17.12 8.44 33.59
N LEU A 134 -18.09 9.20 33.05
CA LEU A 134 -18.38 10.57 33.48
C LEU A 134 -18.80 10.66 34.96
N ARG A 135 -19.37 9.60 35.54
CA ARG A 135 -19.81 9.62 36.94
C ARG A 135 -18.64 9.42 37.89
N LYS A 136 -17.66 8.60 37.50
CA LYS A 136 -16.47 8.30 38.30
C LYS A 136 -15.26 9.16 37.94
N GLY A 137 -15.37 10.00 36.90
CA GLY A 137 -14.30 10.87 36.43
C GLY A 137 -13.04 10.12 35.98
N ARG A 138 -13.18 8.88 35.48
CA ARG A 138 -12.03 8.01 35.15
C ARG A 138 -12.25 7.21 33.87
N LEU A 139 -11.15 6.83 33.23
CA LEU A 139 -11.16 5.88 32.12
C LEU A 139 -11.59 4.49 32.60
N VAL A 140 -12.35 3.79 31.76
CA VAL A 140 -12.73 2.40 32.00
C VAL A 140 -11.58 1.51 31.53
N HIS A 141 -10.90 0.87 32.47
CA HIS A 141 -9.82 -0.06 32.16
C HIS A 141 -10.33 -1.27 31.35
N GLY A 142 -9.57 -1.71 30.34
CA GLY A 142 -9.97 -2.81 29.45
C GLY A 142 -10.95 -2.39 28.34
N SER A 143 -11.27 -1.10 28.23
CA SER A 143 -12.15 -0.58 27.17
C SER A 143 -11.39 -0.08 25.94
N GLU A 144 -10.06 -0.23 25.92
CA GLU A 144 -9.18 0.15 24.83
C GLU A 144 -9.60 -0.58 23.54
N ARG A 145 -9.91 0.17 22.48
CA ARG A 145 -10.26 -0.39 21.17
C ARG A 145 -9.44 0.28 20.07
N PRO A 146 -8.78 -0.48 19.19
CA PRO A 146 -8.16 0.08 17.99
C PRO A 146 -9.17 0.89 17.18
N ALA A 147 -8.76 2.05 16.70
CA ALA A 147 -9.62 2.95 15.95
C ALA A 147 -8.82 3.81 14.98
N PHE A 148 -9.53 4.33 13.98
CA PHE A 148 -9.07 5.46 13.18
C PHE A 148 -9.61 6.75 13.79
N LEU A 149 -8.73 7.67 14.17
CA LEU A 149 -9.04 8.92 14.84
C LEU A 149 -9.44 10.00 13.81
N ASP A 150 -8.99 11.25 14.00
CA ASP A 150 -9.31 12.35 13.09
C ASP A 150 -8.35 12.39 11.88
N ARG A 151 -8.53 13.37 10.99
CA ARG A 151 -7.64 13.75 9.87
C ARG A 151 -7.65 12.84 8.64
N GLY A 152 -8.49 11.82 8.62
CA GLY A 152 -8.77 11.00 7.44
C GLY A 152 -9.31 11.82 6.26
N LYS A 153 -9.07 11.36 5.03
CA LYS A 153 -9.48 12.06 3.79
C LYS A 153 -10.73 11.50 3.12
N MET A 154 -11.21 10.33 3.56
CA MET A 154 -12.39 9.66 3.03
C MET A 154 -13.64 9.86 3.89
N ILE A 155 -13.49 10.20 5.17
CA ILE A 155 -14.58 10.41 6.14
C ILE A 155 -14.45 11.78 6.83
N ARG A 156 -15.58 12.36 7.23
CA ARG A 156 -15.66 13.48 8.19
C ARG A 156 -15.87 12.91 9.59
N PRO A 157 -14.85 12.81 10.45
CA PRO A 157 -14.93 12.03 11.68
C PRO A 157 -16.05 12.49 12.61
N LYS A 158 -16.23 13.81 12.77
CA LYS A 158 -17.28 14.40 13.64
C LYS A 158 -18.72 14.14 13.17
N LYS A 159 -18.91 13.82 11.88
CA LYS A 159 -20.24 13.57 11.30
C LYS A 159 -20.47 12.11 10.92
N ALA A 160 -19.43 11.27 11.03
CA ALA A 160 -19.39 9.91 10.47
C ALA A 160 -19.85 9.85 8.99
N GLU A 161 -19.68 10.95 8.24
CA GLU A 161 -20.13 11.07 6.85
C GLU A 161 -18.97 10.81 5.88
N ALA A 162 -19.20 10.01 4.85
CA ALA A 162 -18.23 9.84 3.77
C ALA A 162 -18.00 11.18 3.02
N GLN A 163 -16.75 11.65 2.99
CA GLN A 163 -16.33 12.86 2.30
C GLN A 163 -15.93 12.62 0.85
N ASN A 164 -15.25 11.50 0.59
CA ASN A 164 -14.71 11.17 -0.71
C ASN A 164 -15.14 9.76 -1.11
N ARG A 165 -16.16 9.72 -1.98
CA ARG A 165 -16.72 8.48 -2.54
C ARG A 165 -16.29 8.26 -3.99
N THR A 166 -15.57 9.21 -4.58
CA THR A 166 -15.14 9.10 -5.98
C THR A 166 -13.88 8.26 -6.11
N ILE A 167 -12.94 8.39 -5.16
CA ILE A 167 -11.78 7.50 -5.13
C ILE A 167 -12.23 6.11 -4.70
N SER A 168 -12.00 5.12 -5.55
CA SER A 168 -12.37 3.72 -5.36
C SER A 168 -11.36 2.97 -4.51
N SER A 169 -10.07 3.26 -4.70
CA SER A 169 -8.98 2.65 -3.95
C SER A 169 -7.74 3.53 -3.98
N ILE A 170 -6.86 3.31 -3.00
CA ILE A 170 -5.46 3.73 -3.04
C ILE A 170 -4.62 2.51 -3.40
N ILE A 171 -3.73 2.65 -4.38
CA ILE A 171 -2.90 1.56 -4.89
C ILE A 171 -1.45 1.95 -4.64
N VAL A 172 -0.77 1.21 -3.78
CA VAL A 172 0.66 1.41 -3.54
C VAL A 172 1.43 0.62 -4.58
N LEU A 173 2.17 1.32 -5.43
CA LEU A 173 3.04 0.76 -6.45
C LEU A 173 4.47 0.72 -5.93
N GLN A 174 5.09 -0.47 -5.94
CA GLN A 174 6.45 -0.63 -5.43
C GLN A 174 7.20 -1.77 -6.13
N HIS A 175 8.51 -1.83 -5.88
CA HIS A 175 9.30 -3.00 -6.23
C HIS A 175 9.23 -4.01 -5.08
N PHE A 176 8.87 -5.24 -5.41
CA PHE A 176 9.05 -6.40 -4.53
C PHE A 176 10.41 -7.03 -4.81
N LEU A 177 11.13 -7.40 -3.76
CA LEU A 177 12.27 -8.29 -3.87
C LEU A 177 11.73 -9.72 -3.93
N ALA A 178 11.51 -10.23 -5.14
CA ALA A 178 11.16 -11.63 -5.33
C ALA A 178 12.39 -12.46 -5.00
N ARG A 179 12.44 -12.92 -3.75
CA ARG A 179 13.45 -13.83 -3.25
C ARG A 179 13.16 -15.22 -3.77
N ASP A 180 14.21 -15.92 -4.14
CA ASP A 180 14.15 -17.36 -4.39
C ASP A 180 13.77 -18.06 -3.07
N THR A 181 12.62 -18.74 -3.05
CA THR A 181 12.08 -19.41 -1.85
C THR A 181 13.00 -20.53 -1.38
N ASP A 182 13.68 -21.24 -2.29
CA ASP A 182 14.61 -22.30 -1.92
C ASP A 182 15.90 -21.72 -1.34
N HIS A 183 16.37 -20.60 -1.89
CA HIS A 183 17.47 -19.85 -1.29
C HIS A 183 17.11 -19.32 0.11
N LEU A 184 15.92 -18.74 0.27
CA LEU A 184 15.38 -18.30 1.56
C LEU A 184 15.40 -19.44 2.57
N ARG A 185 14.86 -20.61 2.20
CA ARG A 185 14.88 -21.82 3.06
C ARG A 185 16.31 -22.21 3.45
N ALA A 186 17.24 -22.20 2.49
CA ALA A 186 18.64 -22.53 2.74
C ALA A 186 19.32 -21.55 3.72
N VAL A 187 19.14 -20.23 3.52
CA VAL A 187 19.68 -19.20 4.42
C VAL A 187 19.08 -19.34 5.82
N MET A 188 17.77 -19.58 5.92
CA MET A 188 17.09 -19.76 7.20
C MET A 188 17.56 -21.03 7.92
N ALA A 189 17.78 -22.14 7.20
CA ALA A 189 18.35 -23.36 7.76
C ALA A 189 19.76 -23.14 8.34
N GLN A 190 20.58 -22.31 7.67
CA GLN A 190 21.90 -21.94 8.20
C GLN A 190 21.81 -21.08 9.46
N VAL A 191 20.88 -20.11 9.52
CA VAL A 191 20.66 -19.29 10.72
C VAL A 191 20.25 -20.18 11.90
N ARG A 192 19.33 -21.13 11.69
CA ARG A 192 18.90 -22.11 12.70
C ARG A 192 20.05 -23.01 13.16
N ALA A 193 20.84 -23.54 12.24
CA ALA A 193 21.98 -24.38 12.56
C ALA A 193 23.01 -23.61 13.42
N GLU A 194 23.20 -22.33 13.13
CA GLU A 194 24.09 -21.46 13.89
C GLU A 194 23.53 -21.14 15.29
N GLU A 195 22.23 -20.90 15.41
CA GLU A 195 21.55 -20.74 16.71
C GLU A 195 21.73 -21.99 17.58
N MET A 196 21.46 -23.17 17.02
CA MET A 196 21.66 -24.44 17.72
C MET A 196 23.12 -24.64 18.13
N ARG A 197 24.07 -24.35 17.22
CA ARG A 197 25.51 -24.45 17.50
C ARG A 197 25.98 -23.51 18.61
N ARG A 198 25.38 -22.31 18.70
CA ARG A 198 25.74 -21.30 19.71
C ARG A 198 24.89 -21.38 20.99
N GLY A 199 23.86 -22.22 21.02
CA GLY A 199 22.90 -22.27 22.13
C GLY A 199 22.12 -20.96 22.32
N ILE A 200 21.93 -20.17 21.23
CA ILE A 200 21.24 -18.87 21.29
C ILE A 200 19.80 -19.05 20.82
N GLN A 201 18.84 -18.57 21.62
CA GLN A 201 17.45 -18.45 21.20
C GLN A 201 17.20 -17.02 20.70
N ALA A 202 17.38 -16.80 19.40
CA ALA A 202 17.19 -15.48 18.81
C ALA A 202 15.70 -15.12 18.70
N THR A 203 15.38 -13.84 18.90
CA THR A 203 14.03 -13.32 18.65
C THR A 203 13.73 -13.30 17.15
N ARG A 204 12.43 -13.29 16.78
CA ARG A 204 12.01 -13.22 15.36
C ARG A 204 12.72 -12.09 14.59
N MET A 205 12.87 -10.92 15.22
CA MET A 205 13.55 -9.77 14.61
C MET A 205 15.05 -10.05 14.38
N GLN A 206 15.74 -10.63 15.37
CA GLN A 206 17.16 -10.98 15.24
C GLN A 206 17.38 -12.00 14.12
N ARG A 207 16.47 -12.98 13.99
CA ARG A 207 16.52 -13.97 12.90
C ARG A 207 16.28 -13.34 11.53
N ALA A 208 15.31 -12.44 11.42
CA ALA A 208 15.04 -11.71 10.19
C ALA A 208 16.26 -10.89 9.74
N VAL A 209 16.90 -10.18 10.67
CA VAL A 209 18.13 -9.41 10.40
C VAL A 209 19.27 -10.33 9.96
N ALA A 210 19.48 -11.46 10.65
CA ALA A 210 20.52 -12.42 10.29
C ALA A 210 20.30 -13.03 8.89
N CYS A 211 19.04 -13.31 8.52
CA CYS A 211 18.69 -13.77 7.19
C CYS A 211 18.97 -12.70 6.13
N VAL A 212 18.56 -11.45 6.37
CA VAL A 212 18.84 -10.34 5.45
C VAL A 212 20.34 -10.16 5.26
N ALA A 213 21.12 -10.14 6.33
CA ALA A 213 22.57 -9.99 6.26
C ALA A 213 23.24 -11.11 5.44
N ARG A 214 22.77 -12.36 5.58
CA ARG A 214 23.28 -13.52 4.83
C ARG A 214 22.80 -13.56 3.39
N SER A 215 21.56 -13.17 3.11
CA SER A 215 21.06 -13.07 1.75
C SER A 215 21.76 -11.96 0.97
N ILE A 216 22.10 -10.84 1.61
CA ILE A 216 22.90 -9.77 0.98
C ILE A 216 24.32 -10.26 0.63
N SER A 217 24.92 -11.13 1.43
CA SER A 217 26.27 -11.65 1.17
C SER A 217 26.32 -12.74 0.11
N THR A 218 25.18 -13.35 -0.24
CA THR A 218 25.09 -14.37 -1.28
C THR A 218 24.54 -13.80 -2.58
N SER A 219 25.30 -13.92 -3.68
CA SER A 219 24.90 -13.47 -5.02
C SER A 219 23.80 -14.35 -5.64
N HIS A 220 22.63 -14.41 -5.00
CA HIS A 220 21.44 -14.99 -5.60
C HIS A 220 20.68 -13.94 -6.39
N LYS A 221 20.00 -14.38 -7.46
CA LYS A 221 19.28 -13.53 -8.42
C LYS A 221 18.00 -12.97 -7.79
N ASP A 222 18.12 -12.11 -6.79
CA ASP A 222 17.00 -11.34 -6.26
C ASP A 222 16.40 -10.51 -7.40
N ARG A 223 15.18 -10.88 -7.83
CA ARG A 223 14.52 -10.18 -8.93
C ARG A 223 13.64 -9.08 -8.35
N ARG A 224 14.00 -7.82 -8.61
CA ARG A 224 13.09 -6.69 -8.37
C ARG A 224 11.94 -6.76 -9.37
N VAL A 225 10.75 -7.09 -8.88
CA VAL A 225 9.52 -7.14 -9.68
C VAL A 225 8.56 -6.04 -9.27
N PRO A 226 7.91 -5.32 -10.19
CA PRO A 226 6.83 -4.43 -9.83
C PRO A 226 5.68 -5.22 -9.18
N ARG A 227 5.10 -4.68 -8.12
CA ARG A 227 3.88 -5.17 -7.48
C ARG A 227 2.99 -4.01 -7.09
N VAL A 228 1.72 -4.32 -6.80
CA VAL A 228 0.80 -3.38 -6.20
C VAL A 228 0.19 -3.91 -4.90
N ILE A 229 -0.11 -2.99 -3.99
CA ILE A 229 -0.95 -3.25 -2.82
C ILE A 229 -2.20 -2.39 -2.99
N VAL A 230 -3.36 -3.03 -3.16
CA VAL A 230 -4.63 -2.34 -3.31
C VAL A 230 -5.28 -2.17 -1.93
N VAL A 231 -5.58 -0.94 -1.54
CA VAL A 231 -6.34 -0.63 -0.33
C VAL A 231 -7.69 -0.04 -0.75
N GLU A 232 -8.76 -0.80 -0.49
CA GLU A 232 -10.12 -0.45 -0.90
C GLU A 232 -10.66 0.74 -0.08
N ASN A 233 -11.30 1.70 -0.75
CA ASN A 233 -12.09 2.71 -0.06
C ASN A 233 -13.46 2.11 0.32
N PRO A 234 -13.77 1.93 1.63
CA PRO A 234 -15.04 1.35 2.04
C PRO A 234 -16.26 2.20 1.67
N PHE A 235 -16.04 3.47 1.30
CA PHE A 235 -17.11 4.40 0.92
C PHE A 235 -17.20 4.64 -0.60
N ALA A 236 -16.42 3.92 -1.40
CA ALA A 236 -16.38 4.05 -2.85
C ALA A 236 -17.79 3.96 -3.46
N ARG A 237 -18.10 4.88 -4.38
CA ARG A 237 -19.34 4.84 -5.16
C ARG A 237 -19.30 3.75 -6.21
N THR A 238 -18.19 3.68 -6.95
CA THR A 238 -17.93 2.67 -7.98
C THR A 238 -16.65 1.95 -7.57
N PRO A 239 -16.73 0.78 -6.91
CA PRO A 239 -15.55 0.10 -6.40
C PRO A 239 -14.66 -0.43 -7.53
N LEU A 240 -13.35 -0.54 -7.25
CA LEU A 240 -12.42 -1.19 -8.16
C LEU A 240 -12.74 -2.70 -8.19
N PRO A 241 -12.93 -3.33 -9.37
CA PRO A 241 -13.17 -4.76 -9.45
C PRO A 241 -12.10 -5.57 -8.70
N ARG A 242 -12.53 -6.53 -7.86
CA ARG A 242 -11.60 -7.36 -7.07
C ARG A 242 -10.77 -8.33 -7.92
N SER A 243 -11.21 -8.60 -9.15
CA SER A 243 -10.47 -9.36 -10.15
C SER A 243 -9.34 -8.58 -10.83
N MET A 244 -9.26 -7.26 -10.63
CA MET A 244 -8.13 -6.46 -11.08
C MET A 244 -7.00 -6.48 -10.05
N PHE A 245 -5.76 -6.46 -10.53
CA PHE A 245 -4.53 -6.47 -9.72
C PHE A 245 -4.41 -7.68 -8.82
N VAL A 246 -4.46 -8.85 -9.48
CA VAL A 246 -4.35 -10.17 -8.87
C VAL A 246 -3.05 -10.88 -9.29
N GLY A 247 -1.97 -10.11 -9.50
CA GLY A 247 -0.66 -10.64 -9.88
C GLY A 247 0.02 -11.43 -8.75
N PRO A 248 1.03 -12.26 -9.08
CA PRO A 248 1.61 -13.22 -8.13
C PRO A 248 2.18 -12.61 -6.84
N PHE A 249 2.57 -11.33 -6.87
CA PHE A 249 3.17 -10.60 -5.76
C PHE A 249 2.28 -9.48 -5.20
N ASP A 250 1.05 -9.37 -5.71
CA ASP A 250 0.13 -8.31 -5.32
C ASP A 250 -0.60 -8.66 -4.03
N GLU A 251 -1.15 -7.64 -3.38
CA GLU A 251 -1.98 -7.80 -2.18
C GLU A 251 -3.20 -6.89 -2.27
N ARG A 252 -4.29 -7.29 -1.61
CA ARG A 252 -5.50 -6.49 -1.51
C ARG A 252 -6.02 -6.47 -0.08
N TRP A 253 -6.36 -5.28 0.37
CA TRP A 253 -6.79 -4.98 1.72
C TRP A 253 -8.12 -4.26 1.69
N ALA A 254 -9.04 -4.68 2.56
CA ALA A 254 -10.34 -4.07 2.73
C ALA A 254 -10.62 -3.80 4.22
N LEU A 255 -11.57 -2.92 4.48
CA LEU A 255 -12.07 -2.69 5.83
C LEU A 255 -13.29 -3.59 6.07
N GLU A 256 -13.13 -4.65 6.86
CA GLU A 256 -14.22 -5.56 7.23
C GLU A 256 -14.49 -5.46 8.73
N SER A 257 -15.76 -5.29 9.12
CA SER A 257 -16.13 -5.11 10.53
C SER A 257 -15.29 -4.04 11.25
N ASN A 258 -14.99 -2.94 10.54
CA ASN A 258 -14.16 -1.83 11.00
C ASN A 258 -12.69 -2.21 11.31
N ARG A 259 -12.18 -3.28 10.71
CA ARG A 259 -10.77 -3.72 10.83
C ARG A 259 -10.12 -3.86 9.46
N PRO A 260 -8.90 -3.35 9.27
CA PRO A 260 -8.09 -3.66 8.10
C PRO A 260 -7.81 -5.16 8.01
N LEU A 261 -8.25 -5.80 6.93
CA LEU A 261 -7.95 -7.20 6.65
C LEU A 261 -7.35 -7.35 5.26
N ARG A 262 -6.36 -8.23 5.14
CA ARG A 262 -5.87 -8.69 3.84
C ARG A 262 -6.86 -9.69 3.27
N VAL A 263 -7.68 -9.22 2.32
CA VAL A 263 -8.74 -10.03 1.70
C VAL A 263 -8.21 -10.89 0.56
N TRP A 264 -7.04 -10.56 0.02
CA TRP A 264 -6.39 -11.38 -1.00
C TRP A 264 -4.87 -11.14 -1.01
N ALA A 265 -4.11 -12.17 -1.34
CA ALA A 265 -2.67 -12.12 -1.58
C ALA A 265 -2.31 -13.03 -2.76
N GLY A 266 -1.34 -12.60 -3.56
CA GLY A 266 -0.85 -13.39 -4.67
C GLY A 266 -0.19 -14.69 -4.21
N PRO A 267 -0.25 -15.77 -5.02
CA PRO A 267 0.28 -17.07 -4.65
C PRO A 267 1.76 -17.03 -4.23
N SER A 268 2.60 -16.22 -4.90
CA SER A 268 4.02 -16.13 -4.55
C SER A 268 4.27 -15.42 -3.22
N ILE A 269 3.37 -14.52 -2.77
CA ILE A 269 3.44 -13.98 -1.39
C ILE A 269 3.15 -15.08 -0.39
N LEU A 270 2.10 -15.87 -0.63
CA LEU A 270 1.71 -16.96 0.26
C LEU A 270 2.80 -18.03 0.37
N ASP A 271 3.47 -18.35 -0.73
CA ASP A 271 4.59 -19.30 -0.76
C ASP A 271 5.78 -18.80 0.08
N ILE A 272 6.13 -17.51 -0.04
CA ILE A 272 7.19 -16.88 0.76
C ILE A 272 6.82 -16.91 2.24
N GLU A 273 5.60 -16.50 2.60
CA GLU A 273 5.13 -16.50 3.99
C GLU A 273 5.02 -17.90 4.58
N HIS A 274 4.69 -18.90 3.76
CA HIS A 274 4.69 -20.30 4.17
C HIS A 274 6.12 -20.76 4.47
N ALA A 275 7.06 -20.50 3.56
CA ALA A 275 8.47 -20.83 3.76
C ALA A 275 9.05 -20.13 5.00
N GLU A 276 8.66 -18.88 5.27
CA GLU A 276 9.06 -18.16 6.49
C GLU A 276 8.43 -18.77 7.76
N ARG A 277 7.16 -19.21 7.72
CA ARG A 277 6.50 -19.88 8.86
C ARG A 277 7.06 -21.27 9.15
N GLU A 278 7.32 -22.08 8.13
CA GLU A 278 8.03 -23.37 8.29
C GLU A 278 9.43 -23.15 8.88
N ALA A 279 10.06 -22.03 8.51
CA ALA A 279 11.36 -21.61 9.01
C ALA A 279 11.31 -20.95 10.40
N TYR A 280 10.15 -20.54 10.90
CA TYR A 280 9.97 -20.03 12.26
C TYR A 280 8.60 -20.45 12.80
N PRO A 281 8.39 -21.75 13.09
CA PRO A 281 7.18 -22.15 13.78
C PRO A 281 7.14 -21.35 15.08
N GLU A 282 6.02 -20.70 15.34
CA GLU A 282 5.84 -20.04 16.63
C GLU A 282 6.17 -21.07 17.69
N SER A 283 7.20 -20.79 18.50
CA SER A 283 7.38 -21.55 19.73
C SER A 283 6.05 -21.38 20.45
N SER A 284 5.30 -22.46 20.57
CA SER A 284 4.12 -22.56 21.43
C SER A 284 4.57 -22.25 22.85
N GLY A 285 4.64 -20.96 23.16
CA GLY A 285 4.82 -20.38 24.47
C GLY A 285 3.47 -19.82 24.86
N GLU A 286 2.66 -20.70 25.43
CA GLU A 286 1.67 -20.50 26.49
C GLU A 286 0.81 -19.22 26.45
N SER A 287 -0.49 -19.49 26.30
CA SER A 287 -1.67 -18.82 26.88
C SER A 287 -1.43 -17.82 28.01
#